data_AF-A0A961QQD0-F1
#
_entry.id   AF-A0A961QQD0-F1
#
_cell.length_a   1.000
_cell.length_b   1.000
_cell.length_c   1.000
_cell.angle_alpha   90.00
_cell.angle_beta   90.00
_cell.angle_gamma   90.00
#
_symmetry.space_group_name_H-M   'P 1'
#
loop_
_entity.id
_entity.type
_entity.pdbx_description
1 polymer ?
#
loop_
_entity_poly.entity_id
_entity_poly.type
_entity_poly.pdbx_seq_one_letter_code
_entity_poly.pdbx_strand_id
1 'polypeptide(L)'
;MALGQPPLSWPAALFLALPLLLWLLDGSRGTREAFRLGWCAGAGYFAASLFWIVEPFLVDAPRHGWMAPFALLGMAGGLALFWAAPFALARRLWPGAGRGAVILACLWTLSEYLRSVVLTGFPWGLTAYAWVETPVIQAAALVGPHGLGFLTLLAGLLVGLASR
;
A
#
# COMPACT_ATOMS: atom_id res chain seq x y z
N MET A 1 6.95 1.36 4.74
CA MET A 1 6.47 0.36 3.76
C MET A 1 7.29 0.37 2.48
N ALA A 2 7.51 1.51 1.80
CA ALA A 2 8.27 1.55 0.55
C ALA A 2 9.70 0.98 0.64
N LEU A 3 10.35 1.08 1.83
CA LEU A 3 11.66 0.43 2.09
C LEU A 3 11.65 -1.10 1.94
N GLY A 4 10.48 -1.72 1.98
CA GLY A 4 10.33 -3.15 1.68
C GLY A 4 10.48 -3.46 0.19
N GLN A 5 10.28 -2.48 -0.69
CA GLN A 5 10.45 -2.66 -2.12
C GLN A 5 11.94 -2.61 -2.50
N PRO A 6 12.31 -3.23 -3.64
CA PRO A 6 13.63 -3.01 -4.24
C PRO A 6 13.90 -1.51 -4.46
N PRO A 7 15.17 -1.06 -4.34
CA PRO A 7 16.38 -1.86 -4.14
C PRO A 7 16.70 -2.17 -2.66
N LEU A 8 15.97 -1.60 -1.71
CA LEU A 8 16.30 -1.77 -0.28
C LEU A 8 15.85 -3.13 0.27
N SER A 9 14.68 -3.60 -0.15
CA SER A 9 14.20 -4.96 0.17
C SER A 9 14.21 -5.28 1.68
N TRP A 10 13.76 -4.33 2.50
CA TRP A 10 13.68 -4.46 3.96
C TRP A 10 12.24 -4.74 4.43
N PRO A 11 11.75 -5.99 4.37
CA PRO A 11 10.38 -6.34 4.71
C PRO A 11 10.00 -6.01 6.17
N ALA A 12 10.97 -5.96 7.09
CA ALA A 12 10.76 -5.54 8.47
C ALA A 12 10.09 -4.15 8.59
N ALA A 13 10.31 -3.25 7.63
CA ALA A 13 9.68 -1.94 7.60
C ALA A 13 8.14 -2.00 7.45
N LEU A 14 7.59 -3.10 6.95
CA LEU A 14 6.13 -3.34 6.92
C LEU A 14 5.59 -3.56 8.33
N PHE A 15 6.31 -4.31 9.16
CA PHE A 15 5.91 -4.66 10.52
C PHE A 15 6.07 -3.50 11.52
N LEU A 16 6.70 -2.39 11.11
CA LEU A 16 6.66 -1.13 11.85
C LEU A 16 5.51 -0.23 11.36
N ALA A 17 5.33 -0.16 10.03
CA ALA A 17 4.36 0.75 9.45
C ALA A 17 2.91 0.28 9.58
N LEU A 18 2.63 -1.03 9.44
CA LEU A 18 1.27 -1.56 9.52
C LEU A 18 0.65 -1.41 10.92
N PRO A 19 1.36 -1.73 12.03
CA PRO A 19 0.88 -1.40 13.37
C PRO A 19 0.57 0.09 13.57
N LEU A 20 1.46 0.97 13.09
CA LEU A 20 1.26 2.41 13.18
C LEU A 20 0.01 2.85 12.41
N LEU A 21 -0.20 2.36 11.19
CA LEU A 21 -1.38 2.67 10.39
C LEU A 21 -2.67 2.16 11.05
N LEU A 22 -2.64 0.97 11.65
CA LEU A 22 -3.77 0.45 12.42
C LEU A 22 -4.07 1.33 13.63
N TRP A 23 -3.03 1.77 14.36
CA TRP A 23 -3.18 2.64 15.52
C TRP A 23 -3.78 4.01 15.15
N LEU A 24 -3.28 4.62 14.09
CA LEU A 24 -3.82 5.87 13.55
C LEU A 24 -5.27 5.72 13.06
N LEU A 25 -5.60 4.60 12.42
CA LEU A 25 -6.96 4.33 11.95
C LEU A 25 -7.94 4.13 13.11
N ASP A 26 -7.53 3.42 14.16
CA ASP A 26 -8.33 3.20 15.35
C ASP A 26 -8.64 4.50 16.10
N GLY A 27 -7.67 5.42 16.15
CA GLY A 27 -7.83 6.77 16.71
C GLY A 27 -8.58 7.76 15.81
N SER A 28 -8.89 7.41 14.56
CA SER A 28 -9.54 8.33 13.62
C SER A 28 -11.00 8.65 13.99
N ARG A 29 -11.44 9.89 13.83
CA ARG A 29 -12.77 10.36 14.25
C ARG A 29 -13.89 10.06 13.26
N GLY A 30 -13.57 9.45 12.11
CA GLY A 30 -14.56 9.02 11.14
C GLY A 30 -13.98 8.75 9.75
N THR A 31 -14.87 8.43 8.81
CA THR A 31 -14.54 7.97 7.45
C THR A 31 -13.66 8.96 6.68
N ARG A 32 -13.87 10.28 6.84
CA ARG A 32 -13.07 11.30 6.14
C ARG A 32 -11.62 11.34 6.61
N GLU A 33 -11.38 11.10 7.90
CA GLU A 33 -10.03 11.05 8.44
C GLU A 33 -9.33 9.76 8.06
N ALA A 34 -10.03 8.62 8.12
CA ALA A 34 -9.53 7.34 7.63
C ALA A 34 -9.19 7.39 6.14
N PHE A 35 -10.04 8.01 5.31
CA PHE A 35 -9.75 8.22 3.89
C PHE A 35 -8.45 9.01 3.69
N ARG A 36 -8.29 10.14 4.40
CA ARG A 36 -7.08 10.96 4.33
C ARG A 36 -5.85 10.20 4.81
N LEU A 37 -5.96 9.41 5.87
CA LEU A 37 -4.89 8.55 6.37
C LEU A 37 -4.44 7.55 5.29
N GLY A 38 -5.38 6.79 4.73
CA GLY A 38 -5.08 5.83 3.66
C GLY A 38 -4.53 6.48 2.41
N TRP A 39 -5.04 7.66 2.04
CA TRP A 39 -4.53 8.43 0.90
C TRP A 39 -3.11 8.94 1.13
N CYS A 40 -2.81 9.56 2.29
CA CYS A 40 -1.46 10.03 2.59
C CYS A 40 -0.46 8.86 2.68
N ALA A 41 -0.85 7.75 3.30
CA ALA A 41 -0.03 6.55 3.39
C ALA A 41 0.26 5.95 2.00
N GLY A 42 -0.78 5.83 1.17
CA GLY A 42 -0.66 5.36 -0.21
C GLY A 42 0.17 6.29 -1.08
N ALA A 43 -0.06 7.60 -1.00
CA ALA A 43 0.64 8.59 -1.81
C ALA A 43 2.14 8.60 -1.50
N GLY A 44 2.51 8.59 -0.21
CA GLY A 44 3.90 8.47 0.21
C GLY A 44 4.53 7.15 -0.24
N TYR A 45 3.79 6.03 -0.10
CA TYR A 45 4.24 4.72 -0.54
C TYR A 45 4.49 4.66 -2.05
N PHE A 46 3.53 5.08 -2.87
CA PHE A 46 3.63 5.03 -4.32
C PHE A 46 4.63 6.05 -4.86
N ALA A 47 4.71 7.26 -4.32
CA ALA A 47 5.72 8.23 -4.74
C ALA A 47 7.14 7.72 -4.50
N ALA A 48 7.38 7.10 -3.33
CA ALA A 48 8.68 6.52 -3.00
C ALA A 48 8.98 5.22 -3.78
N SER A 49 7.97 4.37 -4.02
CA SER A 49 8.17 3.09 -4.71
C SER A 49 8.22 3.22 -6.24
N LEU A 50 7.66 4.31 -6.79
CA LEU A 50 7.54 4.56 -8.22
C LEU A 50 8.31 5.82 -8.65
N PHE A 51 9.31 6.24 -7.87
CA PHE A 51 10.11 7.43 -8.18
C PHE A 51 10.74 7.36 -9.59
N TRP A 52 11.02 6.14 -10.06
CA TRP A 52 11.55 5.83 -11.39
C TRP A 52 10.61 6.27 -12.53
N ILE A 53 9.32 6.54 -12.29
CA ILE A 53 8.39 7.09 -13.30
C ILE A 53 8.88 8.44 -13.85
N VAL A 54 9.78 9.12 -13.16
CA VAL A 54 10.44 10.34 -13.64
C VAL A 54 11.40 10.04 -14.80
N GLU A 55 12.06 8.89 -14.83
CA GLU A 55 13.16 8.57 -15.74
C GLU A 55 12.81 8.70 -17.24
N PRO A 56 11.66 8.20 -17.73
CA PRO A 56 11.31 8.34 -19.14
C PRO A 56 11.19 9.79 -19.62
N PHE A 57 10.81 10.71 -18.73
CA PHE A 57 10.69 12.13 -19.06
C PHE A 57 12.04 12.83 -19.18
N LEU A 58 13.11 12.21 -18.66
CA LEU A 58 14.46 12.75 -18.70
C LEU A 58 15.25 12.34 -19.94
N VAL A 59 14.72 11.42 -20.77
CA VAL A 59 15.36 11.01 -22.03
C VAL A 59 15.46 12.19 -23.02
N ASP A 60 14.39 12.98 -23.14
CA ASP A 60 14.37 14.26 -23.87
C ASP A 60 13.85 15.35 -22.93
N ALA A 61 14.66 15.67 -21.91
CA ALA A 61 14.32 16.59 -20.84
C ALA A 61 13.94 18.00 -21.32
N PRO A 62 14.57 18.60 -22.34
CA PRO A 62 14.15 19.92 -22.86
C PRO A 62 12.70 19.95 -23.32
N ARG A 63 12.18 18.82 -23.82
CA ARG A 63 10.81 18.70 -24.33
C ARG A 63 9.81 18.22 -23.28
N HIS A 64 10.18 17.22 -22.47
CA HIS A 64 9.25 16.49 -21.62
C HIS A 64 9.55 16.58 -20.11
N GLY A 65 10.72 17.08 -19.70
CA GLY A 65 11.17 17.04 -18.31
C GLY A 65 10.24 17.77 -17.33
N TRP A 66 9.58 18.85 -17.79
CA TRP A 66 8.61 19.59 -16.98
C TRP A 66 7.38 18.77 -16.58
N MET A 67 7.05 17.69 -17.31
CA MET A 67 5.90 16.83 -17.03
C MET A 67 6.17 15.85 -15.89
N ALA A 68 7.43 15.52 -15.62
CA ALA A 68 7.84 14.48 -14.70
C ALA A 68 7.27 14.62 -13.27
N PRO A 69 7.32 15.80 -12.60
CA PRO A 69 6.73 15.94 -11.27
C PRO A 69 5.21 15.73 -11.27
N PHE A 70 4.51 16.19 -12.32
CA PHE A 70 3.06 15.99 -12.43
C PHE A 70 2.71 14.53 -12.70
N ALA A 71 3.52 13.83 -13.50
CA ALA A 71 3.35 12.40 -13.74
C ALA A 71 3.53 11.59 -12.46
N LEU A 72 4.60 11.84 -11.69
CA LEU A 72 4.86 11.13 -10.43
C LEU A 72 3.76 11.42 -9.39
N LEU A 73 3.44 12.69 -9.15
CA LEU A 73 2.44 13.07 -8.15
C LEU A 73 1.02 12.64 -8.56
N GLY A 74 0.68 12.76 -9.84
CA GLY A 74 -0.60 12.30 -10.37
C GLY A 74 -0.76 10.80 -10.25
N MET A 75 0.29 10.03 -10.60
CA MET A 75 0.27 8.58 -10.47
C MET A 75 0.22 8.14 -9.00
N ALA A 76 1.07 8.70 -8.14
CA ALA A 76 1.08 8.37 -6.71
C ALA A 76 -0.24 8.73 -6.03
N GLY A 77 -0.78 9.93 -6.29
CA GLY A 77 -2.05 10.38 -5.73
C GLY A 77 -3.26 9.62 -6.27
N GLY A 78 -3.26 9.24 -7.54
CA GLY A 78 -4.30 8.42 -8.16
C GLY A 78 -4.29 6.99 -7.62
N LEU A 79 -3.13 6.34 -7.57
CA LEU A 79 -3.00 4.98 -7.00
C LEU A 79 -3.29 4.96 -5.50
N ALA A 80 -2.99 6.04 -4.78
CA ALA A 80 -3.34 6.18 -3.37
C ALA A 80 -4.84 6.09 -3.09
N LEU A 81 -5.71 6.32 -4.07
CA LEU A 81 -7.16 6.12 -3.91
C LEU A 81 -7.50 4.65 -3.66
N PHE A 82 -6.72 3.71 -4.21
CA PHE A 82 -6.85 2.28 -3.91
C PHE A 82 -6.43 1.94 -2.48
N TRP A 83 -5.71 2.82 -1.76
CA TRP A 83 -5.45 2.66 -0.33
C TRP A 83 -6.43 3.48 0.52
N ALA A 84 -6.87 4.65 0.04
CA ALA A 84 -7.83 5.51 0.72
C ALA A 84 -9.21 4.84 0.88
N ALA A 85 -9.70 4.18 -0.19
CA ALA A 85 -11.00 3.50 -0.20
C ALA A 85 -11.13 2.39 0.87
N PRO A 86 -10.19 1.42 0.99
CA PRO A 86 -10.29 0.39 2.01
C PRO A 86 -10.17 0.95 3.44
N PHE A 87 -9.36 1.99 3.68
CA PHE A 87 -9.31 2.64 5.00
C PHE A 87 -10.65 3.30 5.36
N ALA A 88 -11.23 4.05 4.44
CA ALA A 88 -12.53 4.68 4.63
C ALA A 88 -13.64 3.66 4.89
N LEU A 89 -13.69 2.60 4.08
CA LEU A 89 -14.70 1.56 4.20
C LEU A 89 -14.51 0.72 5.48
N ALA A 90 -13.27 0.38 5.83
CA ALA A 90 -12.96 -0.27 7.11
C ALA A 90 -13.44 0.59 8.27
N ARG A 91 -13.16 1.91 8.27
CA ARG A 91 -13.62 2.81 9.32
C ARG A 91 -15.15 2.90 9.41
N ARG A 92 -15.85 2.87 8.28
CA ARG A 92 -17.32 2.84 8.25
C ARG A 92 -17.89 1.58 8.90
N LEU A 93 -17.18 0.47 8.78
CA LEU A 93 -17.57 -0.84 9.32
C LEU A 93 -16.92 -1.12 10.69
N TRP A 94 -16.28 -0.14 11.33
CA TRP A 94 -15.30 -0.36 12.39
C TRP A 94 -15.89 -1.01 13.66
N PRO A 95 -15.54 -2.27 13.95
CA PRO A 95 -16.02 -2.98 15.14
C PRO A 95 -15.05 -2.86 16.32
N GLY A 96 -13.97 -2.05 16.19
CA GLY A 96 -12.81 -2.01 17.08
C GLY A 96 -11.55 -2.60 16.43
N ALA A 97 -10.37 -2.32 17.00
CA ALA A 97 -9.07 -2.59 16.37
C ALA A 97 -8.86 -4.06 15.93
N GLY A 98 -9.28 -5.04 16.76
CA GLY A 98 -9.07 -6.46 16.48
C GLY A 98 -9.75 -6.94 15.19
N ARG A 99 -11.08 -6.89 15.16
CA ARG A 99 -11.86 -7.24 13.96
C ARG A 99 -11.66 -6.22 12.83
N GLY A 100 -11.37 -4.96 13.15
CA GLY A 100 -11.04 -3.90 12.19
C GLY A 100 -9.78 -4.19 11.39
N ALA A 101 -8.75 -4.78 11.99
CA ALA A 101 -7.53 -5.22 11.30
C ALA A 101 -7.84 -6.26 10.19
N VAL A 102 -8.69 -7.25 10.50
CA VAL A 102 -9.10 -8.28 9.53
C VAL A 102 -9.91 -7.66 8.38
N ILE A 103 -10.87 -6.79 8.71
CA ILE A 103 -11.67 -6.07 7.70
C ILE A 103 -10.76 -5.25 6.79
N LEU A 104 -9.81 -4.50 7.36
CA LEU A 104 -8.87 -3.70 6.60
C LEU A 104 -8.00 -4.57 5.69
N ALA A 105 -7.45 -5.69 6.19
CA ALA A 105 -6.63 -6.60 5.38
C ALA A 105 -7.40 -7.15 4.17
N CYS A 106 -8.66 -7.58 4.37
CA CYS A 106 -9.52 -8.06 3.28
C CYS A 106 -9.81 -6.97 2.25
N LEU A 107 -10.26 -5.79 2.70
CA LEU A 107 -10.62 -4.69 1.81
C LEU A 107 -9.40 -4.15 1.06
N TRP A 108 -8.25 -4.06 1.72
CA TRP A 108 -7.01 -3.61 1.12
C TRP A 108 -6.55 -4.60 0.06
N THR A 109 -6.56 -5.90 0.35
CA THR A 109 -6.21 -6.94 -0.63
C THR A 109 -7.14 -6.89 -1.85
N LEU A 110 -8.45 -6.79 -1.63
CA LEU A 110 -9.42 -6.63 -2.72
C LEU A 110 -9.11 -5.38 -3.55
N SER A 111 -8.73 -4.28 -2.90
CA SER A 111 -8.36 -3.05 -3.59
C SER A 111 -7.04 -3.18 -4.38
N GLU A 112 -6.04 -3.92 -3.87
CA GLU A 112 -4.82 -4.24 -4.65
C GLU A 112 -5.13 -5.10 -5.87
N TYR A 113 -6.07 -6.04 -5.75
CA TYR A 113 -6.57 -6.82 -6.89
C TYR A 113 -7.32 -5.92 -7.89
N LEU A 114 -8.21 -5.04 -7.43
CA LEU A 114 -8.88 -4.10 -8.33
C LEU A 114 -7.88 -3.21 -9.06
N ARG A 115 -6.82 -2.76 -8.39
CA ARG A 115 -5.73 -1.99 -9.01
C ARG A 115 -4.96 -2.77 -10.08
N SER A 116 -4.99 -4.10 -10.08
CA SER A 116 -4.36 -4.92 -11.11
C SER A 116 -5.21 -5.08 -12.38
N VAL A 117 -6.49 -4.67 -12.37
CA VAL A 117 -7.41 -4.84 -13.51
C VAL A 117 -8.15 -3.58 -13.96
N VAL A 118 -8.40 -2.62 -13.05
CA VAL A 118 -9.10 -1.36 -13.35
C VAL A 118 -8.24 -0.49 -14.27
N LEU A 119 -8.86 0.08 -15.31
CA LEU A 119 -8.19 0.93 -16.31
C LEU A 119 -6.96 0.27 -16.94
N THR A 120 -7.08 -1.00 -17.34
CA THR A 120 -6.00 -1.88 -17.84
C THR A 120 -5.00 -2.39 -16.80
N GLY A 121 -5.07 -1.89 -15.56
CA GLY A 121 -4.31 -2.38 -14.42
C GLY A 121 -2.92 -1.76 -14.28
N PHE A 122 -2.49 -1.54 -13.05
CA PHE A 122 -1.13 -1.13 -12.71
C PHE A 122 -0.68 -1.79 -11.38
N PRO A 123 -0.34 -3.09 -11.39
CA PRO A 123 -0.02 -3.87 -10.19
C PRO A 123 1.43 -3.68 -9.70
N TRP A 124 1.99 -2.47 -9.82
CA TRP A 124 3.31 -2.19 -9.27
C TRP A 124 3.26 -1.90 -7.76
N GLY A 125 4.31 -2.27 -7.04
CA GLY A 125 4.38 -2.09 -5.59
C GLY A 125 3.28 -2.83 -4.84
N LEU A 126 2.98 -4.08 -5.21
CA LEU A 126 2.13 -4.94 -4.38
C LEU A 126 2.79 -5.17 -3.02
N THR A 127 1.98 -5.37 -1.99
CA THR A 127 2.51 -5.64 -0.64
C THR A 127 3.39 -6.90 -0.61
N ALA A 128 3.05 -7.91 -1.42
CA ALA A 128 3.83 -9.13 -1.56
C ALA A 128 5.26 -8.92 -2.11
N TYR A 129 5.50 -7.84 -2.86
CA TYR A 129 6.81 -7.59 -3.46
C TYR A 129 7.90 -7.30 -2.42
N ALA A 130 7.51 -6.97 -1.19
CA ALA A 130 8.45 -6.82 -0.10
C ALA A 130 9.24 -8.10 0.23
N TRP A 131 8.76 -9.25 -0.24
CA TRP A 131 9.37 -10.54 0.01
C TRP A 131 10.24 -11.04 -1.15
N VAL A 132 10.31 -10.33 -2.28
CA VAL A 132 10.96 -10.80 -3.53
C VAL A 132 12.40 -11.28 -3.30
N GLU A 133 13.16 -10.55 -2.49
CA GLU A 133 14.56 -10.89 -2.16
C GLU A 133 14.69 -11.86 -0.97
N THR A 134 13.62 -12.57 -0.61
CA THR A 134 13.61 -13.50 0.54
C THR A 134 12.97 -14.83 0.17
N PRO A 135 13.28 -15.93 0.88
CA PRO A 135 12.63 -17.22 0.63
C PRO A 135 11.10 -17.21 0.80
N VAL A 136 10.54 -16.23 1.53
CA VAL A 136 9.09 -16.08 1.74
C VAL A 136 8.34 -15.91 0.41
N ILE A 137 8.98 -15.35 -0.63
CA ILE A 137 8.36 -15.19 -1.95
C ILE A 137 7.86 -16.51 -2.55
N GLN A 138 8.46 -17.65 -2.17
CA GLN A 138 8.04 -18.96 -2.66
C GLN A 138 6.59 -19.31 -2.29
N ALA A 139 6.06 -18.73 -1.20
CA ALA A 139 4.66 -18.88 -0.84
C ALA A 139 3.70 -18.32 -1.91
N ALA A 140 4.15 -17.37 -2.74
CA ALA A 140 3.36 -16.84 -3.85
C ALA A 140 3.03 -17.92 -4.90
N ALA A 141 3.78 -19.01 -4.99
CA ALA A 141 3.44 -20.13 -5.87
C ALA A 141 2.16 -20.85 -5.43
N LEU A 142 1.80 -20.78 -4.15
CA LEU A 142 0.62 -21.45 -3.58
C LEU A 142 -0.60 -20.53 -3.55
N VAL A 143 -0.41 -19.27 -3.14
CA VAL A 143 -1.53 -18.34 -2.88
C VAL A 143 -1.56 -17.13 -3.83
N GLY A 144 -0.63 -17.06 -4.77
CA GLY A 144 -0.43 -15.91 -5.63
C GLY A 144 0.09 -14.67 -4.88
N PRO A 145 0.40 -13.59 -5.60
CA PRO A 145 0.90 -12.35 -5.00
C PRO A 145 -0.17 -11.66 -4.14
N HIS A 146 -1.45 -11.72 -4.51
CA HIS A 146 -2.52 -11.13 -3.68
C HIS A 146 -2.76 -11.91 -2.38
N GLY A 147 -2.67 -13.24 -2.41
CA GLY A 147 -2.77 -14.05 -1.20
C GLY A 147 -1.58 -13.84 -0.27
N LEU A 148 -0.36 -13.78 -0.80
CA LEU A 148 0.82 -13.45 0.00
C LEU A 148 0.73 -12.02 0.57
N GLY A 149 0.22 -11.07 -0.23
CA GLY A 149 -0.08 -9.71 0.21
C GLY A 149 -1.07 -9.67 1.37
N PHE A 150 -2.17 -10.42 1.27
CA PHE A 150 -3.17 -10.55 2.35
C PHE A 150 -2.55 -11.08 3.64
N LEU A 151 -1.80 -12.19 3.57
CA LEU A 151 -1.15 -12.77 4.74
C LEU A 151 -0.17 -11.78 5.39
N THR A 152 0.56 -11.01 4.57
CA THR A 152 1.50 -9.98 5.03
C THR A 152 0.78 -8.83 5.73
N LEU A 153 -0.29 -8.31 5.12
CA LEU A 153 -1.11 -7.25 5.71
C LEU A 153 -1.72 -7.72 7.03
N LEU A 154 -2.33 -8.90 7.06
CA LEU A 154 -2.95 -9.46 8.25
C LEU A 154 -1.93 -9.64 9.37
N ALA A 155 -0.78 -10.27 9.09
CA ALA A 155 0.27 -10.47 10.09
C ALA A 155 0.77 -9.13 10.64
N GLY A 156 1.11 -8.17 9.77
CA GLY A 156 1.61 -6.87 10.21
C GLY A 156 0.59 -6.04 11.00
N LEU A 157 -0.70 -6.11 10.64
CA LEU A 157 -1.75 -5.42 11.38
C LEU A 157 -1.99 -6.09 12.75
N LEU A 158 -1.98 -7.43 12.83
CA LEU A 158 -2.18 -8.15 14.08
C LEU A 158 -1.03 -7.97 15.08
N VAL A 159 0.21 -7.82 14.60
CA VAL A 159 1.36 -7.47 15.46
C VAL A 159 1.09 -6.19 16.25
N GLY A 160 0.41 -5.20 15.66
CA GLY A 160 0.05 -3.96 16.32
C GLY A 160 -1.01 -4.07 17.42
N LEU A 161 -1.74 -5.19 17.47
CA LEU A 161 -2.69 -5.48 18.54
C LEU A 161 -2.01 -6.12 19.75
N ALA A 162 -0.96 -6.92 19.53
CA ALA A 162 -0.20 -7.56 20.60
C ALA A 162 0.67 -6.58 21.41
N SER A 163 0.91 -5.38 20.87
CA SER A 163 1.70 -4.32 21.49
C SER A 163 0.87 -3.29 22.29
N ARG A 164 -0.41 -3.58 22.56
CA ARG A 164 -1.33 -2.73 23.34
C ARG A 164 -1.73 -3.43 24.63
#